data_AF-A0A0F9TLL2-F1
#
_entry.id   AF-A0A0F9TLL2-F1
#
_cell.length_a   1.000
_cell.length_b   1.000
_cell.length_c   1.000
_cell.angle_alpha   90.00
_cell.angle_beta   90.00
_cell.angle_gamma   90.00
#
_symmetry.space_group_name_H-M   'P 1'
#
loop_
_entity.id
_entity.type
_entity.pdbx_description
1 polymer ?
#
loop_
_entity_poly.entity_id
_entity_poly.type
_entity_poly.pdbx_seq_one_letter_code
_entity_poly.pdbx_strand_id
1 'polypeptide(L)'
;MKPVTRWGAMWHSKNHLDDVTEHLLYKDRVPVLFTTRQQARDYIKKVYGYIGSRSDLRAEPHGWRLPRPVRVEVRAITGWNRKGIKEE
;
A
#
# COMPACT_ATOMS: atom_id res chain seq x y z
N MET A 1 -17.21 8.93 -14.81
CA MET A 1 -16.11 8.23 -15.53
C MET A 1 -16.09 6.77 -15.12
N LYS A 2 -15.75 5.86 -16.04
CA LYS A 2 -15.61 4.43 -15.70
C LYS A 2 -14.41 4.21 -14.77
N PRO A 3 -14.49 3.30 -13.78
CA PRO A 3 -13.33 2.92 -12.98
C PRO A 3 -12.21 2.39 -13.86
N VAL A 4 -10.97 2.73 -13.56
CA VAL A 4 -9.79 2.16 -14.23
C VAL A 4 -9.12 1.16 -13.30
N THR A 5 -8.79 -0.02 -13.81
CA THR A 5 -7.97 -0.99 -13.08
C THR A 5 -6.51 -0.54 -13.09
N ARG A 6 -5.85 -0.62 -11.93
CA ARG A 6 -4.41 -0.44 -11.75
C ARG A 6 -3.87 -1.52 -10.81
N TRP A 7 -2.55 -1.55 -10.65
CA TRP A 7 -1.86 -2.35 -9.65
C TRP A 7 -1.25 -1.43 -8.60
N GLY A 8 -1.38 -1.78 -7.32
CA GLY A 8 -0.74 -1.08 -6.21
C GLY A 8 0.25 -1.98 -5.50
N ALA A 9 1.02 -1.38 -4.59
CA ALA A 9 1.82 -2.11 -3.62
C ALA A 9 1.17 -2.00 -2.23
N MET A 10 0.81 -3.14 -1.65
CA MET A 10 0.18 -3.24 -0.34
C MET A 10 1.26 -3.55 0.69
N TRP A 11 1.47 -2.63 1.64
CA TRP A 11 2.25 -2.92 2.84
C TRP A 11 1.56 -3.99 3.67
N HIS A 12 2.34 -4.85 4.30
CA HIS A 12 1.81 -5.68 5.38
C HIS A 12 2.86 -6.01 6.43
N SER A 13 2.43 -6.03 7.69
CA SER A 13 3.21 -6.48 8.84
C SER A 13 2.37 -7.39 9.72
N LYS A 14 3.03 -8.31 10.42
CA LYS A 14 2.41 -9.19 11.41
C LYS A 14 3.30 -9.29 12.65
N ASN A 15 2.83 -8.78 13.78
CA ASN A 15 3.50 -8.83 15.09
C ASN A 15 2.44 -9.07 16.20
N HIS A 16 2.80 -9.27 17.47
CA HIS A 16 1.80 -9.51 18.52
C HIS A 16 1.23 -8.22 19.13
N LEU A 17 1.89 -7.07 18.93
CA LEU A 17 1.48 -5.78 19.47
C LEU A 17 0.31 -5.17 18.69
N ASP A 18 0.38 -5.24 17.36
CA ASP A 18 -0.54 -4.62 16.40
C ASP A 18 -1.29 -5.65 15.54
N ASP A 19 -1.13 -6.95 15.84
CA ASP A 19 -1.60 -8.07 15.02
C ASP A 19 -1.21 -7.92 13.53
N VAL A 20 -2.19 -7.83 12.62
CA VAL A 20 -1.96 -7.66 11.19
C VAL A 20 -2.30 -6.23 10.78
N THR A 21 -1.32 -5.54 10.21
CA THR A 21 -1.52 -4.23 9.59
C THR A 21 -1.37 -4.34 8.07
N GLU A 22 -2.32 -3.79 7.33
CA GLU A 22 -2.28 -3.70 5.86
C GLU A 22 -2.71 -2.31 5.40
N HIS A 23 -1.96 -1.70 4.47
CA HIS A 23 -2.34 -0.44 3.82
C HIS A 23 -1.65 -0.27 2.47
N LEU A 24 -2.28 0.45 1.55
CA LEU A 24 -1.64 0.81 0.29
C LEU A 24 -0.43 1.70 0.56
N LEU A 25 0.65 1.49 -0.18
CA LEU A 25 1.81 2.36 -0.12
C LEU A 25 1.52 3.68 -0.83
N TYR A 26 1.97 4.77 -0.22
CA TYR A 26 1.89 6.12 -0.75
C TYR A 26 3.30 6.70 -0.93
N LYS A 27 3.47 7.52 -1.96
CA LYS A 27 4.64 8.37 -2.17
C LYS A 27 4.14 9.78 -2.44
N ASP A 28 4.65 10.75 -1.69
CA ASP A 28 4.25 12.16 -1.84
C ASP A 28 2.72 12.37 -1.76
N ARG A 29 2.06 11.65 -0.83
CA ARG A 29 0.60 11.61 -0.63
C ARG A 29 -0.23 11.05 -1.79
N VAL A 30 0.43 10.43 -2.78
CA VAL A 30 -0.23 9.76 -3.91
C VAL A 30 -0.05 8.25 -3.76
N PRO A 31 -1.10 7.43 -3.93
CA PRO A 31 -0.95 5.98 -3.89
C PRO A 31 0.00 5.54 -5.00
N VAL A 32 0.91 4.62 -4.67
CA VAL A 32 1.85 4.09 -5.66
C VAL A 32 1.12 3.11 -6.55
N LEU A 33 0.79 3.54 -7.78
CA LEU A 33 -0.01 2.80 -8.74
C LEU A 33 0.76 2.53 -10.05
N PHE A 34 0.46 1.38 -10.66
CA PHE A 34 1.11 0.87 -11.86
C PHE A 34 0.08 0.35 -12.86
N THR A 35 0.48 0.30 -14.12
CA THR A 35 -0.37 -0.25 -15.18
C THR A 35 -0.39 -1.77 -15.13
N THR A 36 0.75 -2.40 -14.83
CA THR A 36 0.88 -3.87 -14.81
C THR A 36 1.31 -4.41 -13.45
N ARG A 37 0.99 -5.69 -13.21
CA ARG A 37 1.46 -6.43 -12.02
C ARG A 37 2.99 -6.49 -11.95
N GLN A 38 3.66 -6.63 -13.09
CA GLN A 38 5.11 -6.73 -13.14
C GLN A 38 5.78 -5.44 -12.70
N GLN A 39 5.28 -4.28 -13.16
CA GLN A 39 5.76 -2.98 -12.71
C GLN A 39 5.65 -2.81 -11.18
N ALA A 40 4.53 -3.27 -10.59
CA ALA A 40 4.37 -3.26 -9.14
C ALA A 40 5.41 -4.15 -8.44
N ARG A 41 5.67 -5.36 -8.95
CA ARG A 41 6.69 -6.27 -8.40
C ARG A 41 8.09 -5.69 -8.49
N ASP A 42 8.44 -5.11 -9.63
CA ASP A 42 9.75 -4.51 -9.87
C ASP A 42 10.00 -3.34 -8.93
N TYR A 43 9.00 -2.48 -8.74
CA TYR A 43 9.05 -1.41 -7.75
C TYR A 43 9.24 -1.94 -6.33
N ILE A 44 8.44 -2.92 -5.92
CA ILE A 44 8.51 -3.53 -4.58
C ILE A 44 9.91 -4.10 -4.34
N LYS A 45 10.45 -4.86 -5.30
CA LYS A 45 11.79 -5.43 -5.20
C LYS A 45 12.87 -4.36 -5.12
N LYS A 46 12.76 -3.31 -5.95
CA LYS A 46 13.73 -2.21 -5.99
C LYS A 46 13.76 -1.40 -4.68
N VAL A 47 12.58 -1.07 -4.13
CA VAL A 47 12.46 -0.15 -2.99
C VAL A 47 12.50 -0.88 -1.66
N TYR A 48 11.85 -2.04 -1.55
CA TYR A 48 11.65 -2.76 -0.29
C TYR A 48 12.35 -4.12 -0.24
N GLY A 49 13.09 -4.50 -1.29
CA GLY A 49 13.78 -5.79 -1.36
C GLY A 49 14.73 -6.04 -0.18
N TYR A 50 15.27 -4.99 0.43
CA TYR A 50 16.13 -5.06 1.62
C TYR A 50 15.43 -5.68 2.84
N ILE A 51 14.10 -5.63 2.93
CA ILE A 51 13.35 -6.25 4.04
C ILE A 51 13.58 -7.77 4.07
N GLY A 52 13.79 -8.39 2.90
CA GLY A 52 14.02 -9.82 2.80
C GLY A 52 15.24 -10.31 3.58
N SER A 53 16.31 -9.50 3.61
CA SER A 53 17.57 -9.81 4.29
C SER A 53 17.66 -9.24 5.71
N ARG A 54 16.72 -8.41 6.14
CA ARG A 54 16.70 -7.74 7.46
C ARG A 54 15.82 -8.51 8.45
N SER A 55 16.40 -9.49 9.13
CA SER A 55 15.70 -10.32 10.12
C SER A 55 15.17 -9.50 11.31
N ASP A 56 15.86 -8.44 11.70
CA ASP A 56 15.47 -7.48 12.72
C ASP A 56 14.14 -6.78 12.39
N LEU A 57 13.97 -6.33 11.15
CA LEU A 57 12.72 -5.70 10.70
C LEU A 57 11.56 -6.71 10.59
N ARG A 58 11.88 -7.98 10.36
CA ARG A 58 10.89 -9.06 10.23
C ARG A 58 10.46 -9.61 11.58
N ALA A 59 11.26 -9.41 12.62
CA ALA A 59 10.97 -9.81 14.00
C ALA A 59 10.08 -8.76 14.70
N GLU A 60 9.56 -9.13 15.87
CA GLU A 60 8.90 -8.20 16.79
C GLU A 60 9.90 -7.14 17.27
N PRO A 61 9.55 -5.84 17.42
CA PRO A 61 8.19 -5.26 17.44
C PRO A 61 7.57 -5.00 16.07
N HIS A 62 8.34 -5.10 14.99
CA HIS A 62 7.91 -4.61 13.67
C HIS A 62 7.05 -5.61 12.91
N GLY A 63 7.56 -6.83 12.73
CA GLY A 63 6.87 -7.88 11.97
C GLY A 63 6.76 -7.59 10.47
N TRP A 64 7.63 -6.73 9.92
CA TRP A 64 7.53 -6.29 8.53
C TRP A 64 7.67 -7.45 7.55
N ARG A 65 6.96 -7.35 6.44
CA ARG A 65 7.02 -8.28 5.32
C ARG A 65 7.18 -7.50 4.02
N LEU A 66 7.70 -8.17 3.01
CA LEU A 66 7.83 -7.57 1.69
C LEU A 66 6.42 -7.20 1.17
N PRO A 67 6.18 -5.96 0.72
CA PRO A 67 4.89 -5.58 0.18
C PRO A 67 4.40 -6.51 -0.93
N ARG A 68 3.08 -6.61 -1.09
CA ARG A 68 2.45 -7.47 -2.11
C ARG A 68 1.86 -6.64 -3.25
N PRO A 69 2.00 -7.07 -4.51
CA PRO A 69 1.30 -6.44 -5.62
C PRO A 69 -0.20 -6.77 -5.53
N VAL A 70 -1.06 -5.75 -5.49
CA VAL A 70 -2.52 -5.90 -5.40
C VAL A 70 -3.21 -5.22 -6.59
N ARG A 71 -4.32 -5.79 -7.06
CA ARG A 71 -5.16 -5.14 -8.09
C ARG A 71 -6.08 -4.13 -7.40
N VAL A 72 -6.18 -2.92 -7.95
CA VAL A 72 -7.02 -1.85 -7.41
C VAL A 72 -7.93 -1.25 -8.49
N GLU A 73 -9.11 -0.78 -8.07
CA GLU A 73 -10.00 0.02 -8.90
C GLU A 73 -9.90 1.49 -8.52
N VAL A 74 -9.53 2.34 -9.48
CA VAL A 74 -9.46 3.79 -9.29
C VAL A 74 -10.74 4.41 -9.83
N ARG A 75 -11.45 5.15 -8.97
CA ARG A 75 -12.70 5.83 -9.31
C ARG A 75 -12.50 7.34 -9.13
N ALA A 76 -12.83 8.10 -10.16
CA ALA A 76 -12.91 9.54 -10.01
C ALA A 76 -14.26 9.90 -9.39
N ILE A 77 -14.20 10.65 -8.30
CA ILE A 77 -15.37 11.25 -7.67
C ILE A 77 -15.52 12.66 -8.21
N THR A 78 -16.66 12.94 -8.85
CA THR A 78 -17.06 14.28 -9.27
C THR A 78 -18.08 14.80 -8.26
N GLY A 79 -17.88 16.02 -7.74
CA GLY A 79 -18.79 16.61 -6.75
C GLY A 79 -18.35 16.50 -5.29
N TRP A 80 -17.03 16.50 -5.01
CA TRP A 80 -16.53 16.63 -3.63
C TRP A 80 -16.98 17.96 -3.02
N ASN A 81 -18.09 17.92 -2.28
CA ASN A 81 -18.61 19.07 -1.56
C ASN A 81 -17.89 19.11 -0.20
N ARG A 82 -17.09 20.16 0.06
CA ARG A 82 -16.30 20.31 1.31
C ARG A 82 -17.14 20.43 2.60
N LYS A 83 -18.46 20.28 2.54
CA LYS A 83 -19.34 20.32 3.71
C LYS A 83 -19.53 18.90 4.27
N GLY A 84 -18.69 18.51 5.22
CA GLY A 84 -18.93 17.27 5.97
C GLY A 84 -17.73 16.69 6.71
N ILE A 85 -17.14 17.43 7.64
CA ILE A 85 -16.75 16.85 8.94
C ILE A 85 -17.41 17.77 9.96
N LYS A 86 -18.56 17.35 10.49
CA LYS A 86 -18.97 17.80 11.81
C LYS A 86 -18.25 16.86 12.77
N GLU A 87 -17.34 17.41 13.55
CA GLU A 87 -16.91 16.78 14.80
C GLU A 87 -18.16 16.80 15.70
N GLU A 88 -18.65 15.61 16.07
CA GLU A 88 -19.46 15.41 17.28
C GLU A 88 -18.53 15.01 18.42
#